data_AF-A0AAU0ULZ0-F1
#
_entry.id   AF-A0AAU0ULZ0-F1
#
_cell.length_a   1.000
_cell.length_b   1.000
_cell.length_c   1.000
_cell.angle_alpha   90.00
_cell.angle_beta   90.00
_cell.angle_gamma   90.00
#
_symmetry.space_group_name_H-M   'P 1'
#
loop_
_entity.id
_entity.type
_entity.pdbx_description
1 polymer ?
#
loop_
_entity_poly.entity_id
_entity_poly.type
_entity_poly.pdbx_seq_one_letter_code
_entity_poly.pdbx_strand_id
1 'polypeptide(L)'
;MRFKLFIILFFTVFLVIFGAGCKDQSRDVSVRDPENTLPAAIQDGGAKIDTAEVNQKEGDAADAQETNLKYGVITDPTELEKLWQEYLYDAIATIGNSHEFNSAAEIDPVHIAQYSWFKYIAEHGRESLELANENSRRRVFPVEAVLEYAQRYFNLTTLNVTAFDDRDYDPERRAFIFNLGSEGDRPRYNEGNPWGIKLGEVTRNSDGTITAVLKHYDSSVTRRVERTRTFTLKPREDGSLYFISGREEWVNNNLVSLTGDFQRFDKINGFDDNMQTLAMLGEYNDKVIIAYGPYDKKKNGSLMLLNPENMEVEKELNLGENFTSTDVTLTGERIVVRLKDRIIIVKKNLEQLEELSLPKVIKDKITRELQQGTYFGGYDISTDLTRIIYSDEEGVKLFDLADSSEKLLASTKPVTGTDLVKKSYHSSPRFVANDQKVITTMTGYESAMGYTLYDLQENTSKTYNITGEASSSRFIRYDTGVLEVKGVRIKDKETSELTLQYLDFKTGHVKEIELGDLGDGGYIRFPDLTYVGENDAAFITSRQGLDYSQGMSYLHRLDLDTLTVETNIITVKAAQTYILGVLSDGRVLFWYDFNPSENGVCLTKYKK
;
A
#
# COMPACT_ATOMS: atom_id res chain seq x y z
N MET A 1 39.80 -16.24 6.75
CA MET A 1 40.13 -15.74 5.41
C MET A 1 39.14 -16.35 4.42
N ARG A 2 38.24 -15.52 3.84
CA ARG A 2 37.16 -15.82 2.85
C ARG A 2 36.03 -16.73 3.39
N PHE A 3 34.90 -16.27 3.93
CA PHE A 3 33.98 -15.13 3.70
C PHE A 3 33.14 -15.18 2.41
N LYS A 4 31.82 -15.16 2.63
CA LYS A 4 30.67 -14.81 1.77
C LYS A 4 30.14 -15.85 0.78
N LEU A 5 29.17 -16.64 1.24
CA LEU A 5 28.03 -17.09 0.43
C LEU A 5 26.86 -17.41 1.37
N PHE A 6 25.63 -17.08 0.96
CA PHE A 6 24.34 -17.29 1.65
C PHE A 6 23.83 -16.18 2.59
N ILE A 7 23.56 -14.98 2.06
CA ILE A 7 22.45 -14.13 2.50
C ILE A 7 21.89 -13.43 1.24
N ILE A 8 20.58 -13.18 1.22
CA ILE A 8 19.74 -12.54 0.17
C ILE A 8 18.97 -13.55 -0.70
N LEU A 9 17.98 -14.20 -0.06
CA LEU A 9 16.77 -14.66 -0.72
C LEU A 9 15.58 -14.40 0.22
N PHE A 10 15.30 -13.13 0.50
CA PHE A 10 14.10 -12.71 1.23
C PHE A 10 13.68 -11.36 0.63
N PHE A 11 12.75 -11.42 -0.34
CA PHE A 11 11.78 -10.39 -0.79
C PHE A 11 11.18 -10.64 -2.19
N THR A 12 11.45 -11.79 -2.84
CA THR A 12 10.92 -12.12 -4.19
C THR A 12 9.81 -13.19 -4.19
N VAL A 13 8.92 -13.19 -3.19
CA VAL A 13 7.77 -14.13 -3.14
C VAL A 13 6.41 -13.44 -3.30
N PHE A 14 6.35 -12.11 -3.37
CA PHE A 14 5.08 -11.39 -3.61
C PHE A 14 4.62 -11.32 -5.08
N LEU A 15 5.33 -11.96 -6.02
CA LEU A 15 5.03 -11.86 -7.46
C LEU A 15 4.86 -13.22 -8.19
N VAL A 16 4.77 -14.35 -7.47
CA VAL A 16 4.70 -15.70 -8.09
C VAL A 16 3.46 -16.52 -7.70
N ILE A 17 2.55 -16.00 -6.85
CA ILE A 17 1.35 -16.77 -6.43
C ILE A 17 0.17 -16.71 -7.44
N PHE A 18 0.25 -15.93 -8.53
CA PHE A 18 -0.79 -15.95 -9.59
C PHE A 18 -0.49 -16.83 -10.80
N GLY A 19 0.53 -17.70 -10.73
CA GLY A 19 1.05 -18.41 -11.91
C GLY A 19 1.07 -19.93 -11.83
N ALA A 20 0.14 -20.62 -11.17
CA ALA A 20 -0.05 -22.07 -11.37
C ALA A 20 -1.34 -22.59 -10.72
N GLY A 21 -2.35 -22.91 -11.53
CA GLY A 21 -3.40 -23.83 -11.09
C GLY A 21 -4.81 -23.56 -11.59
N CYS A 22 -5.03 -23.60 -12.91
CA CYS A 22 -6.32 -24.06 -13.44
C CYS A 22 -6.04 -24.90 -14.69
N LYS A 23 -5.90 -26.21 -14.46
CA LYS A 23 -6.06 -27.22 -15.53
C LYS A 23 -7.55 -27.34 -15.78
N ASP A 24 -7.94 -27.04 -17.02
CA ASP A 24 -9.27 -27.29 -17.56
C ASP A 24 -9.76 -28.71 -17.22
N GLN A 25 -10.87 -28.78 -16.49
CA GLN A 25 -11.84 -29.85 -16.64
C GLN A 25 -13.16 -29.22 -17.06
N SER A 26 -13.36 -29.18 -18.37
CA SER A 26 -14.65 -28.88 -18.99
C SER A 26 -15.68 -29.91 -18.56
N ARG A 27 -16.75 -29.45 -17.91
CA ARG A 27 -18.03 -30.15 -17.88
C ARG A 27 -19.00 -29.39 -18.76
N ASP A 28 -19.40 -30.05 -19.84
CA ASP A 28 -20.48 -29.66 -20.73
C ASP A 28 -21.75 -29.32 -19.95
N VAL A 29 -22.22 -28.08 -20.09
CA VAL A 29 -23.63 -27.75 -19.87
C VAL A 29 -24.07 -26.91 -21.07
N SER A 30 -24.80 -27.58 -21.96
CA SER A 30 -25.51 -26.97 -23.08
C SER A 30 -26.57 -26.00 -22.57
N VAL A 31 -26.46 -24.72 -22.93
CA VAL A 31 -27.56 -23.75 -22.79
C VAL A 31 -28.02 -23.36 -24.18
N ARG A 32 -29.33 -23.55 -24.41
CA ARG A 32 -30.06 -23.31 -25.64
C ARG A 32 -30.26 -21.81 -25.86
N ASP A 33 -30.02 -21.35 -27.07
CA ASP A 33 -30.52 -20.07 -27.59
C ASP A 33 -32.05 -20.09 -27.70
N PRO A 34 -32.72 -18.94 -27.47
CA PRO A 34 -33.96 -18.63 -28.14
C PRO A 34 -33.77 -17.52 -29.18
N GLU A 35 -34.26 -17.87 -30.37
CA GLU A 35 -34.44 -17.12 -31.59
C GLU A 35 -35.11 -15.73 -31.45
N ASN A 36 -34.64 -14.82 -32.32
CA ASN A 36 -35.40 -13.88 -33.16
C ASN A 36 -36.78 -13.40 -32.70
N THR A 37 -36.97 -12.08 -32.73
CA THR A 37 -37.93 -11.46 -33.67
C THR A 37 -37.78 -9.93 -33.74
N LEU A 38 -37.44 -9.45 -34.94
CA LEU A 38 -37.76 -8.10 -35.43
C LEU A 38 -39.26 -8.02 -35.78
N PRO A 39 -39.81 -6.80 -35.84
CA PRO A 39 -40.56 -6.44 -37.03
C PRO A 39 -40.21 -5.06 -37.60
N ALA A 40 -40.58 -4.93 -38.88
CA ALA A 40 -40.16 -3.92 -39.83
C ALA A 40 -41.05 -2.66 -39.89
N ALA A 41 -40.46 -1.65 -40.55
CA ALA A 41 -41.06 -0.66 -41.45
C ALA A 41 -41.95 0.46 -40.90
N ILE A 42 -41.50 1.71 -41.10
CA ILE A 42 -42.28 2.78 -41.76
C ILE A 42 -41.31 3.61 -42.64
N GLN A 43 -41.62 3.67 -43.94
CA GLN A 43 -41.13 4.66 -44.92
C GLN A 43 -41.84 6.00 -44.69
N ASP A 44 -41.17 7.15 -44.87
CA ASP A 44 -41.54 8.13 -45.92
C ASP A 44 -40.64 9.38 -45.88
N GLY A 45 -40.54 10.09 -47.01
CA GLY A 45 -40.24 11.53 -47.01
C GLY A 45 -38.88 11.95 -47.56
N GLY A 46 -38.71 11.94 -48.89
CA GLY A 46 -37.54 12.50 -49.56
C GLY A 46 -37.49 14.04 -49.62
N ALA A 47 -36.30 14.56 -49.90
CA ALA A 47 -36.10 15.82 -50.63
C ALA A 47 -34.73 15.78 -51.32
N LYS A 48 -34.77 15.70 -52.66
CA LYS A 48 -33.66 16.01 -53.57
C LYS A 48 -33.39 17.52 -53.53
N ILE A 49 -32.11 17.92 -53.54
CA ILE A 49 -31.67 19.17 -54.18
C ILE A 49 -30.41 18.89 -54.98
N ASP A 50 -30.41 19.49 -56.17
CA ASP A 50 -29.62 19.20 -57.34
C ASP A 50 -28.13 19.58 -57.25
N THR A 51 -27.39 18.80 -58.03
CA THR A 51 -26.08 19.07 -58.63
C THR A 51 -26.00 20.42 -59.33
N ALA A 52 -24.89 21.12 -59.12
CA ALA A 52 -24.35 22.09 -60.09
C ALA A 52 -22.86 21.82 -60.30
N GLU A 53 -22.54 21.28 -61.48
CA GLU A 53 -21.19 21.26 -62.06
C GLU A 53 -20.78 22.67 -62.46
N VAL A 54 -19.55 23.09 -62.14
CA VAL A 54 -18.83 24.13 -62.89
C VAL A 54 -17.35 23.74 -63.03
N ASN A 55 -17.02 23.31 -64.24
CA ASN A 55 -15.78 23.41 -65.03
C ASN A 55 -14.41 23.66 -64.37
N GLN A 56 -13.54 22.69 -64.71
CA GLN A 56 -12.09 22.75 -64.98
C GLN A 56 -11.45 24.13 -65.20
N LYS A 57 -10.29 24.30 -64.54
CA LYS A 57 -9.10 24.93 -65.13
C LYS A 57 -7.85 24.19 -64.66
N GLU A 58 -7.12 23.61 -65.61
CA GLU A 58 -5.74 23.17 -65.46
C GLU A 58 -4.82 24.38 -65.26
N GLY A 59 -3.82 24.21 -64.39
CA GLY A 59 -2.75 25.18 -64.15
C GLY A 59 -1.71 24.59 -63.21
N ASP A 60 -0.65 24.05 -63.83
CA ASP A 60 0.74 23.91 -63.40
C ASP A 60 1.12 23.41 -61.98
N ALA A 61 1.89 22.32 -62.06
CA ALA A 61 2.78 21.65 -61.12
C ALA A 61 3.40 22.44 -59.95
N ALA A 62 3.66 21.64 -58.90
CA ALA A 62 4.55 21.82 -57.76
C ALA A 62 3.91 22.47 -56.52
N ASP A 63 3.26 21.65 -55.68
CA ASP A 63 3.46 21.68 -54.22
C ASP A 63 2.75 20.53 -53.50
N ALA A 64 3.41 20.02 -52.46
CA ALA A 64 2.92 19.18 -51.36
C ALA A 64 2.10 17.91 -51.68
N GLN A 65 2.75 16.75 -51.51
CA GLN A 65 2.07 15.54 -51.02
C GLN A 65 1.61 15.81 -49.57
N GLU A 66 0.50 16.52 -49.38
CA GLU A 66 -0.31 16.37 -48.18
C GLU A 66 -0.91 14.96 -48.24
N THR A 67 -0.27 14.03 -47.56
CA THR A 67 -0.94 12.79 -47.15
C THR A 67 -2.21 13.20 -46.42
N ASN A 68 -3.34 12.83 -46.99
CA ASN A 68 -4.69 13.01 -46.45
C ASN A 68 -4.77 12.23 -45.11
N LEU A 69 -4.20 12.79 -44.05
CA LEU A 69 -4.25 12.22 -42.71
C LEU A 69 -5.72 12.32 -42.29
N LYS A 70 -6.40 11.17 -42.26
CA LYS A 70 -7.75 11.07 -41.74
C LYS A 70 -7.69 11.40 -40.24
N TYR A 71 -8.12 12.60 -39.87
CA TYR A 71 -8.34 12.98 -38.49
C TYR A 71 -9.54 12.23 -37.90
N GLY A 72 -9.48 11.90 -36.62
CA GLY A 72 -10.52 11.15 -35.91
C GLY A 72 -10.05 9.80 -35.38
N VAL A 73 -11.01 8.95 -35.01
CA VAL A 73 -10.75 7.63 -34.40
C VAL A 73 -10.04 6.71 -35.41
N ILE A 74 -8.90 6.15 -35.00
CA ILE A 74 -8.15 5.16 -35.76
C ILE A 74 -8.79 3.79 -35.54
N THR A 75 -9.30 3.20 -36.61
CA THR A 75 -9.93 1.86 -36.58
C THR A 75 -9.23 0.83 -37.45
N ASP A 76 -8.18 1.21 -38.20
CA ASP A 76 -7.41 0.26 -39.02
C ASP A 76 -6.63 -0.70 -38.11
N PRO A 77 -6.91 -2.02 -38.15
CA PRO A 77 -6.21 -3.00 -37.31
C PRO A 77 -4.70 -3.01 -37.51
N THR A 78 -4.20 -2.66 -38.71
CA THR A 78 -2.77 -2.65 -39.01
C THR A 78 -2.08 -1.48 -38.30
N GLU A 79 -2.67 -0.29 -38.38
CA GLU A 79 -2.18 0.88 -37.66
C GLU A 79 -2.25 0.69 -36.13
N LEU A 80 -3.35 0.12 -35.61
CA LEU A 80 -3.50 -0.19 -34.18
C LEU A 80 -2.46 -1.19 -33.70
N GLU A 81 -2.22 -2.27 -34.45
CA GLU A 81 -1.18 -3.26 -34.13
C GLU A 81 0.21 -2.60 -34.13
N LYS A 82 0.52 -1.76 -35.11
CA LYS A 82 1.79 -1.03 -35.16
C LYS A 82 1.98 -0.13 -33.93
N LEU A 83 0.96 0.64 -33.55
CA LEU A 83 1.01 1.49 -32.36
C LEU A 83 1.21 0.68 -31.08
N TRP A 84 0.51 -0.45 -30.97
CA TRP A 84 0.59 -1.33 -29.82
C TRP A 84 1.99 -1.93 -29.64
N GLN A 85 2.53 -2.56 -30.69
CA GLN A 85 3.81 -3.25 -30.65
C GLN A 85 4.99 -2.26 -30.52
N GLU A 86 4.96 -1.16 -31.27
CA GLU A 86 6.08 -0.22 -31.31
C GLU A 86 6.09 0.73 -30.11
N TYR A 87 4.93 1.13 -29.56
CA TYR A 87 4.87 2.18 -28.55
C TYR A 87 4.18 1.76 -27.24
N LEU A 88 3.01 1.14 -27.30
CA LEU A 88 2.11 1.13 -26.13
C LEU A 88 2.29 -0.08 -25.19
N TYR A 89 2.66 -1.27 -25.70
CA TYR A 89 2.74 -2.47 -24.87
C TYR A 89 3.83 -2.35 -23.79
N ASP A 90 5.05 -2.01 -24.20
CA ASP A 90 6.19 -1.87 -23.27
C ASP A 90 5.99 -0.69 -22.31
N ALA A 91 5.17 0.31 -22.70
CA ALA A 91 4.82 1.43 -21.84
C ALA A 91 4.00 1.00 -20.61
N ILE A 92 3.25 -0.11 -20.67
CA ILE A 92 2.40 -0.58 -19.56
C ILE A 92 3.19 -0.77 -18.26
N ALA A 93 4.31 -1.49 -18.35
CA ALA A 93 5.10 -1.91 -17.19
C ALA A 93 6.34 -1.02 -16.94
N THR A 94 6.48 0.08 -17.69
CA THR A 94 7.62 1.00 -17.59
C THR A 94 7.15 2.42 -17.28
N ILE A 95 7.00 3.28 -18.28
CA ILE A 95 6.53 4.66 -18.10
C ILE A 95 5.09 4.76 -17.58
N GLY A 96 4.27 3.73 -17.78
CA GLY A 96 2.94 3.60 -17.19
C GLY A 96 2.94 3.37 -15.68
N ASN A 97 4.10 3.15 -15.05
CA ASN A 97 4.24 3.20 -13.60
C ASN A 97 4.51 4.62 -13.07
N SER A 98 4.72 5.60 -13.96
CA SER A 98 4.71 7.01 -13.59
C SER A 98 3.26 7.46 -13.40
N HIS A 99 2.96 8.24 -12.36
CA HIS A 99 1.60 8.69 -12.06
C HIS A 99 1.01 9.50 -13.23
N GLU A 100 1.64 10.62 -13.58
CA GLU A 100 1.29 11.49 -14.71
C GLU A 100 2.54 12.25 -15.16
N PHE A 101 2.60 12.63 -16.45
CA PHE A 101 3.63 13.52 -16.96
C PHE A 101 3.09 14.40 -18.08
N ASN A 102 3.45 15.67 -18.07
CA ASN A 102 3.16 16.65 -19.12
C ASN A 102 4.34 16.87 -20.08
N SER A 103 5.49 16.30 -19.75
CA SER A 103 6.68 16.27 -20.59
C SER A 103 7.51 15.02 -20.28
N ALA A 104 8.25 14.51 -21.25
CA ALA A 104 9.09 13.34 -21.03
C ALA A 104 10.20 13.58 -19.97
N ALA A 105 10.59 14.84 -19.74
CA ALA A 105 11.60 15.21 -18.73
C ALA A 105 11.11 15.03 -17.28
N GLU A 106 9.79 14.93 -17.07
CA GLU A 106 9.19 14.65 -15.76
C GLU A 106 9.21 13.15 -15.40
N ILE A 107 9.41 12.27 -16.40
CA ILE A 107 9.42 10.82 -16.18
C ILE A 107 10.70 10.44 -15.43
N ASP A 108 10.56 9.59 -14.41
CA ASP A 108 11.72 9.03 -13.71
C ASP A 108 12.66 8.35 -14.72
N PRO A 109 13.96 8.71 -14.77
CA PRO A 109 14.90 8.13 -15.72
C PRO A 109 15.03 6.61 -15.63
N VAL A 110 14.72 5.98 -14.50
CA VAL A 110 14.65 4.51 -14.40
C VAL A 110 13.54 3.96 -15.30
N HIS A 111 12.37 4.59 -15.35
CA HIS A 111 11.27 4.14 -16.22
C HIS A 111 11.59 4.37 -17.70
N ILE A 112 12.27 5.46 -18.04
CA ILE A 112 12.80 5.68 -19.39
C ILE A 112 13.81 4.58 -19.74
N ALA A 113 14.75 4.28 -18.84
CA ALA A 113 15.75 3.25 -19.07
C ALA A 113 15.15 1.84 -19.18
N GLN A 114 14.11 1.52 -18.41
CA GLN A 114 13.35 0.27 -18.52
C GLN A 114 12.63 0.16 -19.87
N TYR A 115 12.00 1.25 -20.35
CA TYR A 115 11.37 1.26 -21.67
C TYR A 115 12.42 1.08 -22.78
N SER A 116 13.50 1.86 -22.74
CA SER A 116 14.63 1.76 -23.67
C SER A 116 15.24 0.36 -23.68
N TRP A 117 15.31 -0.31 -22.53
CA TRP A 117 15.80 -1.68 -22.42
C TRP A 117 14.98 -2.64 -23.28
N PHE A 118 13.64 -2.60 -23.18
CA PHE A 118 12.77 -3.50 -23.95
C PHE A 118 12.93 -3.30 -25.45
N LYS A 119 13.06 -2.03 -25.89
CA LYS A 119 13.33 -1.70 -27.30
C LYS A 119 14.70 -2.19 -27.74
N TYR A 120 15.73 -1.97 -26.93
CA TYR A 120 17.09 -2.40 -27.22
C TYR A 120 17.20 -3.93 -27.35
N ILE A 121 16.63 -4.69 -26.41
CA ILE A 121 16.71 -6.15 -26.47
C ILE A 121 15.87 -6.76 -27.59
N ALA A 122 14.82 -6.09 -28.04
CA ALA A 122 14.05 -6.53 -29.21
C ALA A 122 14.87 -6.41 -30.50
N GLU A 123 15.74 -5.41 -30.60
CA GLU A 123 16.60 -5.18 -31.76
C GLU A 123 17.91 -5.98 -31.72
N HIS A 124 18.51 -6.12 -30.53
CA HIS A 124 19.88 -6.67 -30.38
C HIS A 124 19.95 -8.00 -29.61
N GLY A 125 18.84 -8.43 -29.02
CA GLY A 125 18.79 -9.59 -28.14
C GLY A 125 19.39 -9.32 -26.75
N ARG A 126 18.85 -9.98 -25.72
CA ARG A 126 19.28 -9.80 -24.32
C ARG A 126 20.76 -10.12 -24.08
N GLU A 127 21.32 -11.07 -24.81
CA GLU A 127 22.72 -11.50 -24.67
C GLU A 127 23.74 -10.47 -25.20
N SER A 128 23.27 -9.41 -25.87
CA SER A 128 24.12 -8.29 -26.28
C SER A 128 24.58 -7.39 -25.11
N LEU A 129 23.98 -7.54 -23.93
CA LEU A 129 24.37 -6.81 -22.72
C LEU A 129 25.21 -7.69 -21.79
N GLU A 130 26.25 -7.12 -21.18
CA GLU A 130 27.12 -7.82 -20.24
C GLU A 130 26.44 -8.06 -18.89
N LEU A 131 26.77 -9.16 -18.22
CA LEU A 131 26.33 -9.36 -16.83
C LEU A 131 27.05 -8.38 -15.90
N ALA A 132 26.34 -7.89 -14.88
CA ALA A 132 26.93 -6.99 -13.88
C ALA A 132 28.12 -7.63 -13.15
N ASN A 133 28.08 -8.95 -12.97
CA ASN A 133 29.19 -9.79 -12.53
C ASN A 133 28.93 -11.27 -12.91
N GLU A 134 29.93 -12.14 -12.80
CA GLU A 134 29.90 -13.55 -13.23
C GLU A 134 28.75 -14.39 -12.64
N ASN A 135 28.25 -14.02 -11.45
CA ASN A 135 27.17 -14.73 -10.76
C ASN A 135 25.83 -13.96 -10.80
N SER A 136 25.76 -12.84 -11.51
CA SER A 136 24.59 -11.99 -11.56
C SER A 136 23.61 -12.47 -12.65
N ARG A 137 22.31 -12.32 -12.40
CA ARG A 137 21.28 -12.38 -13.45
C ARG A 137 20.96 -11.01 -14.04
N ARG A 138 21.52 -9.94 -13.45
CA ARG A 138 21.35 -8.56 -13.90
C ARG A 138 22.43 -8.19 -14.91
N ARG A 139 22.06 -7.37 -15.88
CA ARG A 139 22.95 -6.87 -16.92
C ARG A 139 23.14 -5.37 -16.82
N VAL A 140 24.27 -4.92 -17.36
CA VAL A 140 24.67 -3.53 -17.42
C VAL A 140 24.08 -2.92 -18.69
N PHE A 141 23.28 -1.87 -18.54
CA PHE A 141 22.71 -1.12 -19.65
C PHE A 141 23.28 0.30 -19.67
N PRO A 142 24.26 0.58 -20.56
CA PRO A 142 24.97 1.86 -20.58
C PRO A 142 24.03 3.05 -20.80
N VAL A 143 24.29 4.17 -20.12
CA VAL A 143 23.51 5.41 -20.30
C VAL A 143 23.52 5.89 -21.75
N GLU A 144 24.62 5.71 -22.47
CA GLU A 144 24.73 6.09 -23.87
C GLU A 144 23.70 5.36 -24.74
N ALA A 145 23.52 4.04 -24.53
CA ALA A 145 22.49 3.26 -25.22
C ALA A 145 21.08 3.67 -24.77
N VAL A 146 20.89 3.96 -23.49
CA VAL A 146 19.61 4.48 -22.99
C VAL A 146 19.25 5.80 -23.69
N LEU A 147 20.21 6.71 -23.85
CA LEU A 147 20.00 8.03 -24.45
C LEU A 147 19.65 7.98 -25.93
N GLU A 148 20.20 7.01 -26.68
CA GLU A 148 19.80 6.78 -28.08
C GLU A 148 18.29 6.49 -28.19
N TYR A 149 17.80 5.58 -27.36
CA TYR A 149 16.38 5.20 -27.33
C TYR A 149 15.52 6.28 -26.66
N ALA A 150 16.06 7.00 -25.66
CA ALA A 150 15.39 8.15 -25.07
C ALA A 150 15.16 9.26 -26.11
N GLN A 151 16.13 9.51 -26.98
CA GLN A 151 15.97 10.47 -28.07
C GLN A 151 14.90 10.01 -29.07
N ARG A 152 14.88 8.72 -29.42
CA ARG A 152 13.91 8.14 -30.35
C ARG A 152 12.47 8.25 -29.83
N TYR A 153 12.21 7.73 -28.62
CA TYR A 153 10.84 7.56 -28.11
C TYR A 153 10.34 8.69 -27.21
N PHE A 154 11.24 9.53 -26.70
CA PHE A 154 10.91 10.57 -25.72
C PHE A 154 11.44 11.96 -26.11
N ASN A 155 12.21 12.06 -27.20
CA ASN A 155 12.86 13.29 -27.64
C ASN A 155 13.77 13.93 -26.57
N LEU A 156 14.46 13.08 -25.80
CA LEU A 156 15.39 13.49 -24.75
C LEU A 156 16.84 13.21 -25.15
N THR A 157 17.69 14.24 -25.02
CA THR A 157 19.14 14.13 -25.26
C THR A 157 19.95 13.92 -23.97
N THR A 158 19.31 14.04 -22.80
CA THR A 158 19.95 13.95 -21.49
C THR A 158 19.02 13.32 -20.47
N LEU A 159 19.58 12.67 -19.45
CA LEU A 159 18.86 12.13 -18.29
C LEU A 159 19.52 12.57 -16.99
N ASN A 160 18.72 12.94 -15.99
CA ASN A 160 19.22 13.32 -14.68
C ASN A 160 19.44 12.08 -13.81
N VAL A 161 20.69 11.62 -13.69
CA VAL A 161 21.04 10.39 -12.96
C VAL A 161 21.62 10.61 -11.56
N THR A 162 21.55 11.83 -11.02
CA THR A 162 22.26 12.20 -9.78
C THR A 162 21.57 11.76 -8.48
N ALA A 163 20.36 11.20 -8.55
CA ALA A 163 19.53 10.94 -7.36
C ALA A 163 19.21 9.45 -7.12
N PHE A 164 19.92 8.53 -7.78
CA PHE A 164 19.63 7.09 -7.72
C PHE A 164 20.30 6.39 -6.54
N ASP A 165 19.59 5.40 -6.01
CA ASP A 165 20.13 4.39 -5.09
C ASP A 165 21.09 3.47 -5.88
N ASP A 166 22.22 3.09 -5.27
CA ASP A 166 23.25 2.18 -5.82
C ASP A 166 22.69 0.82 -6.27
N ARG A 167 21.43 0.53 -5.95
CA ARG A 167 20.74 -0.69 -6.38
C ARG A 167 20.41 -0.72 -7.87
N ASP A 168 20.03 0.38 -8.51
CA ASP A 168 19.50 0.36 -9.90
C ASP A 168 20.37 1.11 -10.91
N TYR A 169 21.34 1.87 -10.41
CA TYR A 169 22.30 2.63 -11.20
C TYR A 169 23.71 2.44 -10.65
N ASP A 170 24.68 2.24 -11.54
CA ASP A 170 26.11 2.20 -11.24
C ASP A 170 26.75 3.51 -11.72
N PRO A 171 27.07 4.44 -10.80
CA PRO A 171 27.69 5.72 -11.16
C PRO A 171 29.09 5.58 -11.79
N GLU A 172 29.85 4.55 -11.39
CA GLU A 172 31.22 4.35 -11.91
C GLU A 172 31.18 3.88 -13.36
N ARG A 173 30.29 2.94 -13.66
CA ARG A 173 30.07 2.44 -15.04
C ARG A 173 29.17 3.34 -15.87
N ARG A 174 28.53 4.33 -15.25
CA ARG A 174 27.47 5.17 -15.86
C ARG A 174 26.42 4.31 -16.56
N ALA A 175 25.85 3.35 -15.84
CA ALA A 175 24.94 2.37 -16.41
C ALA A 175 23.81 2.00 -15.46
N PHE A 176 22.65 1.66 -16.01
CA PHE A 176 21.57 1.05 -15.26
C PHE A 176 21.82 -0.45 -15.11
N ILE A 177 21.41 -1.03 -13.98
CA ILE A 177 21.57 -2.46 -13.73
C ILE A 177 20.19 -3.11 -13.68
N PHE A 178 19.85 -3.96 -14.66
CA PHE A 178 18.50 -4.52 -14.78
C PHE A 178 18.49 -6.04 -14.93
N ASN A 179 17.42 -6.68 -14.44
CA ASN A 179 17.05 -8.05 -14.80
C ASN A 179 15.55 -8.10 -15.06
N LEU A 180 15.12 -7.51 -16.18
CA LEU A 180 13.71 -7.41 -16.56
C LEU A 180 13.23 -8.64 -17.36
N GLY A 181 14.00 -9.73 -17.34
CA GLY A 181 13.73 -10.92 -18.14
C GLY A 181 14.05 -10.73 -19.63
N SER A 182 13.66 -11.73 -20.43
CA SER A 182 13.48 -11.61 -21.88
C SER A 182 11.99 -11.52 -22.13
N GLU A 183 11.54 -10.68 -23.05
CA GLU A 183 10.15 -10.79 -23.51
C GLU A 183 9.95 -12.11 -24.25
N GLY A 184 8.88 -12.82 -23.91
CA GLY A 184 8.24 -13.75 -24.85
C GLY A 184 7.55 -12.95 -25.96
N ASP A 185 6.85 -13.63 -26.87
CA ASP A 185 6.12 -12.94 -27.94
C ASP A 185 5.14 -11.92 -27.36
N ARG A 186 5.24 -10.67 -27.82
CA ARG A 186 4.32 -9.59 -27.42
C ARG A 186 2.91 -9.95 -27.91
N PRO A 187 1.90 -9.92 -27.03
CA PRO A 187 0.52 -10.20 -27.42
C PRO A 187 0.01 -9.12 -28.37
N ARG A 188 -0.94 -9.47 -29.23
CA ARG A 188 -1.60 -8.51 -30.12
C ARG A 188 -2.46 -7.52 -29.33
N TYR A 189 -2.77 -6.38 -29.93
CA TYR A 189 -3.53 -5.30 -29.24
C TYR A 189 -4.91 -5.72 -28.71
N ASN A 190 -5.50 -6.78 -29.28
CA ASN A 190 -6.81 -7.32 -28.91
C ASN A 190 -6.74 -8.65 -28.14
N GLU A 191 -5.55 -9.16 -27.83
CA GLU A 191 -5.34 -10.39 -27.07
C GLU A 191 -5.27 -10.12 -25.56
N GLY A 192 -5.48 -11.18 -24.77
CA GLY A 192 -5.25 -11.12 -23.33
C GLY A 192 -3.75 -11.04 -23.03
N ASN A 193 -3.38 -10.29 -21.99
CA ASN A 193 -1.99 -10.21 -21.54
C ASN A 193 -1.92 -10.27 -20.00
N PRO A 194 -0.72 -10.52 -19.44
CA PRO A 194 -0.54 -10.66 -17.98
C PRO A 194 -0.92 -9.42 -17.17
N TRP A 195 -1.00 -8.25 -17.82
CA TRP A 195 -1.28 -6.98 -17.16
C TRP A 195 -2.77 -6.65 -17.06
N GLY A 196 -3.65 -7.42 -17.73
CA GLY A 196 -5.09 -7.11 -17.75
C GLY A 196 -5.43 -5.78 -18.44
N ILE A 197 -4.51 -5.21 -19.21
CA ILE A 197 -4.69 -3.93 -19.91
C ILE A 197 -4.97 -4.17 -21.39
N LYS A 198 -5.95 -3.48 -21.97
CA LYS A 198 -6.21 -3.54 -23.42
C LYS A 198 -6.13 -2.17 -24.05
N LEU A 199 -5.82 -2.15 -25.35
CA LEU A 199 -5.96 -0.95 -26.15
C LEU A 199 -7.45 -0.58 -26.24
N GLY A 200 -7.77 0.64 -25.83
CA GLY A 200 -9.07 1.27 -25.95
C GLY A 200 -9.14 2.11 -27.22
N GLU A 201 -9.70 3.31 -27.10
CA GLU A 201 -9.81 4.23 -28.23
C GLU A 201 -8.45 4.85 -28.56
N VAL A 202 -8.18 4.97 -29.86
CA VAL A 202 -7.01 5.69 -30.39
C VAL A 202 -7.52 6.75 -31.35
N THR A 203 -7.12 8.00 -31.14
CA THR A 203 -7.59 9.16 -31.90
C THR A 203 -6.41 9.92 -32.47
N ARG A 204 -6.48 10.21 -33.77
CA ARG A 204 -5.59 11.15 -34.44
C ARG A 204 -6.20 12.55 -34.38
N ASN A 205 -5.57 13.42 -33.59
CA ASN A 205 -6.01 14.79 -33.37
C ASN A 205 -5.70 15.67 -34.59
N SER A 206 -6.38 16.83 -34.66
CA SER A 206 -6.24 17.77 -35.79
C SER A 206 -4.82 18.34 -35.96
N ASP A 207 -4.02 18.36 -34.89
CA ASP A 207 -2.62 18.78 -34.91
C ASP A 207 -1.64 17.64 -35.30
N GLY A 208 -2.18 16.47 -35.67
CA GLY A 208 -1.43 15.29 -36.07
C GLY A 208 -0.96 14.41 -34.90
N THR A 209 -1.15 14.83 -33.65
CA THR A 209 -0.84 13.99 -32.48
C THR A 209 -1.78 12.78 -32.40
N ILE A 210 -1.33 11.73 -31.72
CA ILE A 210 -2.10 10.51 -31.47
C ILE A 210 -2.35 10.40 -29.97
N THR A 211 -3.61 10.31 -29.58
CA THR A 211 -4.02 9.99 -28.22
C THR A 211 -4.46 8.54 -28.16
N ALA A 212 -3.81 7.74 -27.33
CA ALA A 212 -4.14 6.33 -27.13
C ALA A 212 -4.59 6.09 -25.69
N VAL A 213 -5.79 5.53 -25.52
CA VAL A 213 -6.35 5.16 -24.23
C VAL A 213 -6.14 3.67 -24.01
N LEU A 214 -5.50 3.29 -22.91
CA LEU A 214 -5.36 1.93 -22.43
C LEU A 214 -6.33 1.71 -21.27
N LYS A 215 -7.09 0.62 -21.28
CA LYS A 215 -8.08 0.29 -20.27
C LYS A 215 -7.60 -0.89 -19.43
N HIS A 216 -7.50 -0.68 -18.12
CA HIS A 216 -7.25 -1.75 -17.14
C HIS A 216 -8.59 -2.28 -16.64
N TYR A 217 -8.74 -3.61 -16.62
CA TYR A 217 -9.95 -4.26 -16.16
C TYR A 217 -9.73 -4.91 -14.80
N ASP A 218 -10.69 -4.73 -13.89
CA ASP A 218 -10.68 -5.26 -12.52
C ASP A 218 -10.60 -6.79 -12.47
N SER A 219 -11.29 -7.47 -13.39
CA SER A 219 -11.22 -8.91 -13.57
C SER A 219 -11.60 -9.33 -14.99
N SER A 220 -11.20 -10.54 -15.38
CA SER A 220 -11.61 -11.15 -16.64
C SER A 220 -13.11 -11.49 -16.70
N VAL A 221 -13.77 -11.57 -15.54
CA VAL A 221 -15.17 -11.97 -15.36
C VAL A 221 -16.11 -10.77 -15.50
N THR A 222 -15.91 -9.74 -14.67
CA THR A 222 -16.73 -8.52 -14.64
C THR A 222 -16.43 -7.58 -15.81
N ARG A 223 -15.20 -7.60 -16.32
CA ARG A 223 -14.72 -6.73 -17.41
C ARG A 223 -15.06 -5.25 -17.17
N ARG A 224 -15.05 -4.82 -15.91
CA ARG A 224 -15.29 -3.43 -15.54
C ARG A 224 -13.98 -2.67 -15.67
N VAL A 225 -14.04 -1.51 -16.31
CA VAL A 225 -12.85 -0.65 -16.42
C VAL A 225 -12.60 -0.03 -15.04
N GLU A 226 -11.46 -0.35 -14.47
CA GLU A 226 -11.04 0.15 -13.16
C GLU A 226 -10.31 1.49 -13.29
N ARG A 227 -9.41 1.57 -14.27
CA ARG A 227 -8.64 2.77 -14.58
C ARG A 227 -8.29 2.82 -16.06
N THR A 228 -8.00 4.02 -16.54
CA THR A 228 -7.53 4.28 -17.89
C THR A 228 -6.21 5.02 -17.87
N ARG A 229 -5.28 4.60 -18.74
CA ARG A 229 -4.04 5.33 -19.01
C ARG A 229 -4.14 5.96 -20.39
N THR A 230 -3.98 7.26 -20.48
CA THR A 230 -3.98 7.96 -21.76
C THR A 230 -2.59 8.45 -22.06
N PHE A 231 -2.02 8.04 -23.20
CA PHE A 231 -0.78 8.59 -23.71
C PHE A 231 -1.04 9.47 -24.93
N THR A 232 -0.33 10.59 -25.01
CA THR A 232 -0.30 11.42 -26.22
C THR A 232 1.08 11.31 -26.85
N LEU A 233 1.10 11.01 -28.15
CA LEU A 233 2.30 10.87 -28.95
C LEU A 233 2.31 11.90 -30.08
N LYS A 234 3.48 12.45 -30.38
CA LYS A 234 3.65 13.44 -31.46
C LYS A 234 4.46 12.85 -32.62
N PRO A 235 4.04 13.05 -33.87
CA PRO A 235 4.81 12.61 -35.03
C PRO A 235 6.03 13.49 -35.29
N ARG A 236 7.07 12.86 -35.81
CA ARG A 236 8.20 13.49 -36.49
C ARG A 236 7.94 13.55 -38.00
N GLU A 237 8.79 14.28 -38.71
CA GLU A 237 8.74 14.40 -40.17
C GLU A 237 8.89 13.04 -40.88
N ASP A 238 9.65 12.11 -40.28
CA ASP A 238 9.83 10.74 -40.80
C ASP A 238 8.66 9.79 -40.49
N GLY A 239 7.62 10.27 -39.79
CA GLY A 239 6.45 9.49 -39.39
C GLY A 239 6.65 8.62 -38.13
N SER A 240 7.82 8.64 -37.50
CA SER A 240 8.01 8.07 -36.16
C SER A 240 7.32 8.92 -35.09
N LEU A 241 6.99 8.32 -33.95
CA LEU A 241 6.29 8.98 -32.85
C LEU A 241 7.17 9.07 -31.61
N TYR A 242 6.87 10.03 -30.74
CA TYR A 242 7.47 10.11 -29.40
C TYR A 242 6.42 10.55 -28.36
N PHE A 243 6.57 10.10 -27.12
CA PHE A 243 5.67 10.45 -26.02
C PHE A 243 5.82 11.92 -25.63
N ILE A 244 4.70 12.60 -25.45
CA ILE A 244 4.68 13.99 -24.94
C ILE A 244 3.93 14.12 -23.62
N SER A 245 2.92 13.28 -23.38
CA SER A 245 2.21 13.25 -22.10
C SER A 245 1.62 11.88 -21.80
N GLY A 246 1.39 11.62 -20.51
CA GLY A 246 0.73 10.44 -19.98
C GLY A 246 -0.09 10.80 -18.75
N ARG A 247 -1.32 10.29 -18.67
CA ARG A 247 -2.20 10.47 -17.51
C ARG A 247 -2.86 9.17 -17.12
N GLU A 248 -3.08 8.96 -15.82
CA GLU A 248 -3.84 7.84 -15.28
C GLU A 248 -5.10 8.36 -14.59
N GLU A 249 -6.27 7.88 -15.02
CA GLU A 249 -7.56 8.26 -14.47
C GLU A 249 -8.23 7.01 -13.90
N TRP A 250 -8.61 7.06 -12.62
CA TRP A 250 -9.39 6.01 -11.97
C TRP A 250 -10.87 6.22 -12.25
N VAL A 251 -11.60 5.13 -12.53
CA VAL A 251 -13.02 5.19 -12.87
C VAL A 251 -13.83 5.03 -11.59
N ASN A 252 -14.65 6.03 -11.28
CA ASN A 252 -15.70 5.89 -10.27
C ASN A 252 -16.85 5.05 -10.84
N ASN A 253 -16.89 3.79 -10.44
CA ASN A 253 -17.91 2.82 -10.85
C ASN A 253 -19.13 2.81 -9.92
N ASN A 254 -19.14 3.65 -8.87
CA ASN A 254 -20.19 3.76 -7.85
C ASN A 254 -20.54 2.39 -7.21
N LEU A 255 -19.52 1.59 -6.90
CA LEU A 255 -19.66 0.27 -6.30
C LEU A 255 -19.74 0.35 -4.79
N VAL A 256 -19.00 1.31 -4.22
CA VAL A 256 -18.89 1.45 -2.76
C VAL A 256 -20.23 1.90 -2.20
N SER A 257 -20.71 1.18 -1.19
CA SER A 257 -21.91 1.56 -0.45
C SER A 257 -21.71 1.35 1.04
N LEU A 258 -22.15 2.34 1.82
CA LEU A 258 -22.04 2.36 3.28
C LEU A 258 -23.45 2.40 3.88
N THR A 259 -23.67 1.64 4.96
CA THR A 259 -24.90 1.68 5.76
C THR A 259 -24.55 1.79 7.24
N GLY A 260 -25.48 2.33 8.04
CA GLY A 260 -25.28 2.66 9.46
C GLY A 260 -25.33 4.17 9.70
N ASP A 261 -25.14 4.59 10.96
CA ASP A 261 -25.21 6.00 11.36
C ASP A 261 -23.80 6.64 11.37
N PHE A 262 -23.48 7.41 10.34
CA PHE A 262 -22.17 8.08 10.19
C PHE A 262 -22.28 9.48 9.56
N GLN A 263 -21.18 10.22 9.63
CA GLN A 263 -20.89 11.41 8.84
C GLN A 263 -19.72 11.07 7.89
N ARG A 264 -19.89 11.36 6.60
CA ARG A 264 -18.88 11.11 5.56
C ARG A 264 -18.21 12.40 5.15
N PHE A 265 -16.91 12.30 4.88
CA PHE A 265 -16.06 13.32 4.31
C PHE A 265 -15.29 12.72 3.12
N ASP A 266 -14.98 13.54 2.13
CA ASP A 266 -14.21 13.07 0.96
C ASP A 266 -12.73 12.83 1.32
N LYS A 267 -12.16 13.67 2.18
CA LYS A 267 -10.78 13.56 2.65
C LYS A 267 -10.57 14.26 4.00
N ILE A 268 -9.37 14.12 4.57
CA ILE A 268 -8.88 14.99 5.64
C ILE A 268 -8.29 16.26 4.98
N ASN A 269 -8.88 17.42 5.25
CA ASN A 269 -8.38 18.70 4.77
C ASN A 269 -7.06 19.05 5.48
N GLY A 270 -6.04 19.42 4.71
CA GLY A 270 -4.68 19.63 5.23
C GLY A 270 -3.81 18.36 5.24
N PHE A 271 -4.29 17.25 4.67
CA PHE A 271 -3.51 16.03 4.46
C PHE A 271 -3.76 15.44 3.07
N ASP A 272 -2.70 15.28 2.28
CA ASP A 272 -2.78 14.78 0.89
C ASP A 272 -1.87 13.55 0.64
N ASP A 273 -1.38 12.88 1.70
CA ASP A 273 -0.58 11.65 1.59
C ASP A 273 -1.44 10.39 1.84
N ASN A 274 -0.82 9.21 1.91
CA ASN A 274 -1.52 7.94 2.08
C ASN A 274 -2.11 7.79 3.50
N MET A 275 -3.43 7.59 3.61
CA MET A 275 -4.15 7.41 4.88
C MET A 275 -3.63 6.24 5.74
N GLN A 276 -3.02 5.21 5.15
CA GLN A 276 -2.41 4.08 5.87
C GLN A 276 -1.22 4.49 6.75
N THR A 277 -0.66 5.68 6.51
CA THR A 277 0.48 6.22 7.28
C THR A 277 0.06 6.97 8.54
N LEU A 278 -1.25 7.15 8.74
CA LEU A 278 -1.82 7.84 9.89
C LEU A 278 -2.13 6.87 11.03
N ALA A 279 -2.02 7.35 12.27
CA ALA A 279 -2.56 6.68 13.43
C ALA A 279 -3.07 7.68 14.47
N MET A 280 -4.26 7.45 15.02
CA MET A 280 -4.75 8.18 16.19
C MET A 280 -3.94 7.79 17.43
N LEU A 281 -3.47 8.80 18.16
CA LEU A 281 -2.77 8.65 19.44
C LEU A 281 -3.68 8.89 20.64
N GLY A 282 -4.67 9.78 20.49
CA GLY A 282 -5.62 10.15 21.53
C GLY A 282 -6.24 11.51 21.24
N GLU A 283 -6.68 12.21 22.28
CA GLU A 283 -7.45 13.46 22.14
C GLU A 283 -6.88 14.63 22.95
N TYR A 284 -7.18 15.85 22.49
CA TYR A 284 -6.87 17.11 23.16
C TYR A 284 -7.88 18.21 22.80
N ASN A 285 -8.65 18.70 23.78
CA ASN A 285 -9.65 19.76 23.61
C ASN A 285 -10.56 19.53 22.38
N ASP A 286 -11.27 18.39 22.40
CA ASP A 286 -12.21 17.93 21.36
C ASP A 286 -11.57 17.68 19.97
N LYS A 287 -10.24 17.64 19.90
CA LYS A 287 -9.48 17.30 18.68
C LYS A 287 -8.82 15.95 18.82
N VAL A 288 -8.62 15.30 17.69
CA VAL A 288 -7.88 14.05 17.57
C VAL A 288 -6.40 14.37 17.33
N ILE A 289 -5.52 13.77 18.13
CA ILE A 289 -4.07 13.80 17.91
C ILE A 289 -3.72 12.65 16.96
N ILE A 290 -3.12 12.98 15.82
CA ILE A 290 -2.69 12.02 14.81
C ILE A 290 -1.17 12.05 14.64
N ALA A 291 -0.56 10.87 14.57
CA ALA A 291 0.81 10.69 14.09
C ALA A 291 0.80 10.35 12.60
N TYR A 292 1.58 11.09 11.82
CA TYR A 292 1.88 10.80 10.41
C TYR A 292 3.30 10.26 10.30
N GLY A 293 3.42 8.99 9.92
CA GLY A 293 4.69 8.29 9.72
C GLY A 293 4.89 7.86 8.27
N PRO A 294 5.50 8.68 7.40
CA PRO A 294 5.61 8.40 5.97
C PRO A 294 6.44 7.16 5.66
N TYR A 295 6.00 6.37 4.68
CA TYR A 295 6.78 5.27 4.12
C TYR A 295 8.02 5.75 3.36
N ASP A 296 7.94 6.93 2.74
CA ASP A 296 9.09 7.57 2.10
C ASP A 296 10.05 8.10 3.17
N LYS A 297 11.19 7.43 3.29
CA LYS A 297 12.26 7.76 4.23
C LYS A 297 12.88 9.14 4.00
N LYS A 298 12.63 9.78 2.84
CA LYS A 298 13.07 11.15 2.55
C LYS A 298 12.10 12.21 3.11
N LYS A 299 10.88 11.82 3.49
CA LYS A 299 9.90 12.71 4.13
C LYS A 299 10.02 12.63 5.65
N ASN A 300 9.79 13.77 6.29
CA ASN A 300 9.71 13.86 7.74
C ASN A 300 8.31 13.46 8.20
N GLY A 301 8.23 12.80 9.36
CA GLY A 301 6.96 12.58 10.02
C GLY A 301 6.48 13.84 10.74
N SER A 302 5.18 13.88 11.05
CA SER A 302 4.57 14.99 11.77
C SER A 302 3.49 14.53 12.75
N LEU A 303 3.16 15.44 13.68
CA LEU A 303 2.02 15.31 14.58
C LEU A 303 0.96 16.33 14.18
N MET A 304 -0.31 15.93 14.19
CA MET A 304 -1.42 16.76 13.74
C MET A 304 -2.53 16.82 14.78
N LEU A 305 -3.18 17.98 14.89
CA LEU A 305 -4.47 18.13 15.56
C LEU A 305 -5.56 18.19 14.50
N LEU A 306 -6.36 17.14 14.44
CA LEU A 306 -7.50 17.01 13.53
C LEU A 306 -8.78 17.36 14.28
N ASN A 307 -9.60 18.24 13.71
CA ASN A 307 -10.96 18.44 14.16
C ASN A 307 -11.87 17.36 13.53
N PRO A 308 -12.45 16.46 14.35
CA PRO A 308 -13.23 15.34 13.83
C PRO A 308 -14.61 15.76 13.27
N GLU A 309 -15.12 16.95 13.58
CA GLU A 309 -16.45 17.38 13.11
C GLU A 309 -16.44 17.88 11.66
N ASN A 310 -15.30 18.42 11.20
CA ASN A 310 -15.12 18.95 9.84
C ASN A 310 -13.99 18.28 9.05
N MET A 311 -13.26 17.32 9.67
CA MET A 311 -12.08 16.66 9.13
C MET A 311 -10.99 17.62 8.65
N GLU A 312 -10.72 18.67 9.41
CA GLU A 312 -9.66 19.65 9.11
C GLU A 312 -8.46 19.51 10.07
N VAL A 313 -7.25 19.45 9.51
CA VAL A 313 -6.01 19.58 10.27
C VAL A 313 -5.84 21.05 10.69
N GLU A 314 -6.11 21.34 11.95
CA GLU A 314 -6.03 22.70 12.49
C GLU A 314 -4.62 23.10 12.92
N LYS A 315 -3.75 22.11 13.19
CA LYS A 315 -2.35 22.33 13.57
C LYS A 315 -1.49 21.15 13.16
N GLU A 316 -0.30 21.43 12.66
CA GLU A 316 0.72 20.44 12.35
C GLU A 316 2.06 20.83 13.00
N LEU A 317 2.77 19.83 13.52
CA LEU A 317 4.15 19.94 13.98
C LEU A 317 5.01 18.94 13.20
N ASN A 318 5.84 19.46 12.29
CA ASN A 318 6.87 18.67 11.61
C ASN A 318 8.03 18.41 12.57
N LEU A 319 8.45 17.15 12.70
CA LEU A 319 9.48 16.74 13.66
C LEU A 319 10.90 16.71 13.08
N GLY A 320 11.06 17.07 11.80
CA GLY A 320 12.38 17.15 11.16
C GLY A 320 13.04 15.80 10.84
N GLU A 321 12.39 14.69 11.19
CA GLU A 321 12.91 13.33 11.09
C GLU A 321 11.81 12.37 10.64
N ASN A 322 12.20 11.29 9.97
CA ASN A 322 11.29 10.20 9.64
C ASN A 322 11.09 9.27 10.85
N PHE A 323 9.84 8.86 11.09
CA PHE A 323 9.49 7.85 12.08
C PHE A 323 8.28 7.05 11.60
N THR A 324 8.03 5.89 12.21
CA THR A 324 6.79 5.13 11.99
C THR A 324 5.74 5.54 13.02
N SER A 325 4.45 5.51 12.67
CA SER A 325 3.38 5.86 13.63
C SER A 325 3.38 4.98 14.89
N THR A 326 4.06 3.82 14.87
CA THR A 326 4.25 2.94 16.03
C THR A 326 5.38 3.38 16.97
N ASP A 327 6.26 4.28 16.54
CA ASP A 327 7.31 4.86 17.37
C ASP A 327 6.77 5.96 18.30
N VAL A 328 5.50 6.35 18.12
CA VAL A 328 4.86 7.44 18.84
C VAL A 328 3.81 6.92 19.82
N THR A 329 3.84 7.47 21.04
CA THR A 329 2.89 7.15 22.11
C THR A 329 2.36 8.42 22.75
N LEU A 330 1.14 8.32 23.30
CA LEU A 330 0.59 9.33 24.19
C LEU A 330 0.68 8.81 25.63
N THR A 331 1.32 9.57 26.50
CA THR A 331 1.59 9.20 27.89
C THR A 331 1.26 10.38 28.79
N GLY A 332 0.10 10.33 29.46
CA GLY A 332 -0.43 11.45 30.22
C GLY A 332 -0.65 12.67 29.33
N GLU A 333 -0.02 13.80 29.65
CA GLU A 333 -0.11 15.06 28.89
C GLU A 333 0.98 15.23 27.82
N ARG A 334 1.77 14.17 27.58
CA ARG A 334 2.92 14.19 26.68
C ARG A 334 2.77 13.18 25.56
N ILE A 335 3.19 13.56 24.38
CA ILE A 335 3.42 12.68 23.24
C ILE A 335 4.92 12.37 23.25
N VAL A 336 5.27 11.09 23.16
CA VAL A 336 6.65 10.61 23.16
C VAL A 336 6.94 10.00 21.79
N VAL A 337 7.97 10.49 21.11
CA VAL A 337 8.42 9.99 19.81
C VAL A 337 9.81 9.37 19.99
N ARG A 338 9.90 8.08 19.71
CA ARG A 338 11.12 7.29 19.97
C ARG A 338 11.94 7.17 18.69
N LEU A 339 13.11 7.77 18.67
CA LEU A 339 14.06 7.69 17.55
C LEU A 339 15.23 6.76 17.91
N LYS A 340 16.13 6.54 16.96
CA LYS A 340 17.27 5.60 17.14
C LYS A 340 18.33 6.09 18.12
N ASP A 341 18.40 7.40 18.35
CA ASP A 341 19.45 8.09 19.10
C ASP A 341 18.90 9.00 20.20
N ARG A 342 17.64 9.42 20.09
CA ARG A 342 16.98 10.32 21.04
C ARG A 342 15.49 10.04 21.17
N ILE A 343 14.90 10.62 22.19
CA ILE A 343 13.46 10.67 22.42
C ILE A 343 13.04 12.12 22.32
N ILE A 344 12.00 12.39 21.54
CA ILE A 344 11.38 13.70 21.42
C ILE A 344 10.10 13.68 22.26
N ILE A 345 9.90 14.71 23.07
CA ILE A 345 8.74 14.87 23.94
C ILE A 345 7.98 16.12 23.50
N VAL A 346 6.70 15.91 23.20
CA VAL A 346 5.78 16.96 22.75
C VAL A 346 4.61 17.09 23.71
N LYS A 347 4.10 18.28 23.95
CA LYS A 347 2.81 18.46 24.64
C LYS A 347 1.64 18.07 23.73
N LYS A 348 0.50 17.66 24.30
CA LYS A 348 -0.73 17.38 23.54
C LYS A 348 -1.18 18.50 22.60
N ASN A 349 -0.90 19.76 22.96
CA ASN A 349 -1.22 20.92 22.14
C ASN A 349 -0.20 21.20 21.01
N LEU A 350 0.80 20.33 20.84
CA LEU A 350 1.90 20.41 19.87
C LEU A 350 2.86 21.61 20.07
N GLU A 351 3.03 22.16 21.28
CA GLU A 351 3.79 23.42 21.51
C GLU A 351 5.15 23.32 22.21
N GLN A 352 5.61 22.15 22.62
CA GLN A 352 6.89 22.02 23.31
C GLN A 352 7.67 20.89 22.70
N LEU A 353 8.99 21.06 22.55
CA LEU A 353 9.88 20.03 22.06
C LEU A 353 11.03 19.90 23.06
N GLU A 354 10.95 18.92 23.95
CA GLU A 354 12.10 18.50 24.74
C GLU A 354 12.74 17.30 24.07
N GLU A 355 14.08 17.23 24.10
CA GLU A 355 14.81 16.07 23.59
C GLU A 355 15.59 15.42 24.72
N LEU A 356 15.50 14.09 24.81
CA LEU A 356 16.30 13.27 25.71
C LEU A 356 17.24 12.39 24.88
N SER A 357 18.53 12.48 25.15
CA SER A 357 19.51 11.57 24.54
C SER A 357 19.35 10.16 25.10
N LEU A 358 19.36 9.15 24.23
CA LEU A 358 19.39 7.77 24.70
C LEU A 358 20.72 7.44 25.40
N PRO A 359 20.71 6.65 26.48
CA PRO A 359 21.91 6.11 27.09
C PRO A 359 22.76 5.33 26.09
N LYS A 360 24.09 5.41 26.23
CA LYS A 360 25.03 4.74 25.33
C LYS A 360 24.77 3.24 25.24
N VAL A 361 24.45 2.59 26.36
CA VAL A 361 24.16 1.14 26.41
C VAL A 361 23.01 0.74 25.48
N ILE A 362 22.00 1.60 25.30
CA ILE A 362 20.87 1.35 24.39
C ILE A 362 21.24 1.72 22.96
N LYS A 363 21.91 2.87 22.76
CA LYS A 363 22.39 3.29 21.42
C LYS A 363 23.26 2.23 20.77
N ASP A 364 24.22 1.68 21.52
CA ASP A 364 25.13 0.64 21.03
C ASP A 364 24.37 -0.63 20.62
N LYS A 365 23.22 -0.93 21.25
CA LYS A 365 22.36 -2.08 20.88
C LYS A 365 21.55 -1.85 19.62
N ILE A 366 21.15 -0.59 19.35
CA ILE A 366 20.41 -0.19 18.16
C ILE A 366 21.32 -0.16 16.93
N THR A 367 22.56 0.31 17.08
CA THR A 367 23.48 0.57 15.95
C THR A 367 24.42 -0.57 15.61
N ARG A 368 24.53 -1.60 16.46
CA ARG A 368 25.40 -2.76 16.20
C ARG A 368 25.02 -3.51 14.94
N GLU A 369 26.02 -4.10 14.29
CA GLU A 369 25.81 -4.99 13.15
C GLU A 369 24.97 -6.22 13.56
N LEU A 370 23.97 -6.55 12.74
CA LEU A 370 23.14 -7.73 12.94
C LEU A 370 23.93 -9.00 12.60
N GLN A 371 24.36 -9.73 13.63
CA GLN A 371 24.95 -11.06 13.51
C GLN A 371 23.93 -12.14 13.87
N GLN A 372 24.20 -13.39 13.51
CA GLN A 372 23.32 -14.52 13.84
C GLN A 372 23.12 -14.60 15.37
N GLY A 373 21.87 -14.47 15.82
CA GLY A 373 21.50 -14.49 17.24
C GLY A 373 21.50 -13.13 17.94
N THR A 374 21.93 -12.06 17.26
CA THR A 374 21.80 -10.66 17.71
C THR A 374 20.39 -10.16 17.47
N TYR A 375 19.79 -9.47 18.45
CA TYR A 375 18.42 -8.99 18.32
C TYR A 375 18.19 -7.69 19.11
N PHE A 376 17.41 -6.78 18.57
CA PHE A 376 16.90 -5.61 19.31
C PHE A 376 15.43 -5.42 18.96
N GLY A 377 14.56 -5.52 19.96
CA GLY A 377 13.11 -5.54 19.74
C GLY A 377 12.44 -4.17 19.86
N GLY A 378 13.19 -3.12 20.19
CA GLY A 378 12.67 -1.78 20.45
C GLY A 378 12.80 -1.38 21.92
N TYR A 379 12.32 -0.17 22.24
CA TYR A 379 12.33 0.38 23.58
C TYR A 379 11.11 1.27 23.85
N ASP A 380 10.87 1.57 25.12
CA ASP A 380 9.88 2.54 25.60
C ASP A 380 10.39 3.24 26.86
N ILE A 381 9.84 4.42 27.17
CA ILE A 381 10.24 5.22 28.34
C ILE A 381 9.02 5.43 29.26
N SER A 382 9.25 5.40 30.57
CA SER A 382 8.20 5.63 31.57
C SER A 382 7.68 7.07 31.54
N THR A 383 6.46 7.29 32.04
CA THR A 383 5.78 8.59 32.11
C THR A 383 6.58 9.66 32.83
N ASP A 384 7.32 9.27 33.87
CA ASP A 384 8.19 10.13 34.66
C ASP A 384 9.57 10.35 34.03
N LEU A 385 9.84 9.70 32.88
CA LEU A 385 11.07 9.80 32.10
C LEU A 385 12.33 9.33 32.85
N THR A 386 12.16 8.47 33.86
CA THR A 386 13.27 7.97 34.68
C THR A 386 13.73 6.57 34.31
N ARG A 387 12.89 5.79 33.61
CA ARG A 387 13.16 4.38 33.30
C ARG A 387 12.91 4.10 31.83
N ILE A 388 13.79 3.29 31.23
CA ILE A 388 13.64 2.78 29.87
C ILE A 388 13.47 1.27 29.92
N ILE A 389 12.44 0.75 29.26
CA ILE A 389 12.37 -0.67 28.94
C ILE A 389 12.89 -0.90 27.54
N TYR A 390 13.60 -1.99 27.34
CA TYR A 390 14.02 -2.40 26.00
C TYR A 390 14.11 -3.92 25.93
N SER A 391 14.21 -4.47 24.72
CA SER A 391 14.45 -5.90 24.56
C SER A 391 15.61 -6.21 23.62
N ASP A 392 16.40 -7.21 23.99
CA ASP A 392 17.51 -7.74 23.19
C ASP A 392 17.46 -9.28 23.14
N GLU A 393 18.55 -9.91 22.69
CA GLU A 393 18.65 -11.37 22.60
C GLU A 393 18.47 -12.11 23.94
N GLU A 394 18.77 -11.45 25.07
CA GLU A 394 18.64 -12.05 26.40
C GLU A 394 17.18 -12.00 26.88
N GLY A 395 16.47 -10.94 26.51
CA GLY A 395 15.05 -10.78 26.79
C GLY A 395 14.65 -9.33 27.04
N VAL A 396 13.68 -9.11 27.90
CA VAL A 396 13.13 -7.78 28.26
C VAL A 396 13.87 -7.24 29.48
N LYS A 397 14.33 -6.00 29.39
CA LYS A 397 15.14 -5.35 30.42
C LYS A 397 14.54 -4.01 30.81
N LEU A 398 14.69 -3.66 32.08
CA LEU A 398 14.40 -2.33 32.63
C LEU A 398 15.73 -1.66 32.96
N PHE A 399 15.93 -0.46 32.45
CA PHE A 399 17.10 0.38 32.67
C PHE A 399 16.69 1.62 33.46
N ASP A 400 17.33 1.86 34.60
CA ASP A 400 17.11 3.07 35.40
C ASP A 400 18.11 4.16 34.98
N LEU A 401 17.60 5.34 34.64
CA LEU A 401 18.42 6.45 34.14
C LEU A 401 19.21 7.15 35.26
N ALA A 402 18.76 7.07 36.51
CA ALA A 402 19.38 7.79 37.62
C ALA A 402 20.70 7.14 38.05
N ASP A 403 20.75 5.80 38.09
CA ASP A 403 21.92 5.04 38.54
C ASP A 403 22.54 4.14 37.45
N SER A 404 21.97 4.14 36.24
CA SER A 404 22.39 3.30 35.11
C SER A 404 22.34 1.79 35.42
N SER A 405 21.48 1.37 36.35
CA SER A 405 21.26 -0.03 36.65
C SER A 405 20.34 -0.71 35.63
N GLU A 406 20.56 -2.01 35.43
CA GLU A 406 19.79 -2.84 34.50
C GLU A 406 19.23 -4.06 35.21
N LYS A 407 17.96 -4.37 34.94
CA LYS A 407 17.26 -5.54 35.48
C LYS A 407 16.60 -6.33 34.35
N LEU A 408 16.92 -7.61 34.24
CA LEU A 408 16.21 -8.54 33.36
C LEU A 408 14.81 -8.84 33.94
N LEU A 409 13.76 -8.54 33.18
CA LEU A 409 12.37 -8.77 33.54
C LEU A 409 11.90 -10.14 33.05
N ALA A 410 12.10 -10.45 31.77
CA ALA A 410 11.71 -11.72 31.16
C ALA A 410 12.80 -12.20 30.21
N SER A 411 13.11 -13.50 30.22
CA SER A 411 14.14 -14.07 29.36
C SER A 411 13.56 -14.57 28.03
N THR A 412 14.34 -14.41 26.96
CA THR A 412 14.09 -15.04 25.66
C THR A 412 14.06 -16.56 25.82
N LYS A 413 12.98 -17.20 25.36
CA LYS A 413 12.79 -18.65 25.47
C LYS A 413 13.13 -19.38 24.17
N PRO A 414 13.73 -20.59 24.25
CA PRO A 414 13.86 -21.43 23.07
C PRO A 414 12.48 -21.87 22.59
N VAL A 415 12.35 -22.03 21.27
CA VAL A 415 11.16 -22.63 20.65
C VAL A 415 11.48 -24.09 20.37
N THR A 416 10.61 -24.99 20.82
CA THR A 416 10.73 -26.44 20.61
C THR A 416 9.66 -26.92 19.63
N GLY A 417 9.94 -27.99 18.89
CA GLY A 417 8.99 -28.60 17.96
C GLY A 417 8.97 -28.00 16.54
N THR A 418 9.91 -27.11 16.20
CA THR A 418 10.13 -26.61 14.84
C THR A 418 11.60 -26.29 14.60
N ASP A 419 12.10 -26.56 13.39
CA ASP A 419 13.46 -26.17 12.97
C ASP A 419 13.51 -24.76 12.37
N LEU A 420 12.34 -24.15 12.17
CA LEU A 420 12.19 -22.88 11.46
C LEU A 420 12.56 -21.67 12.34
N VAL A 421 12.31 -21.77 13.66
CA VAL A 421 12.68 -20.76 14.65
C VAL A 421 13.25 -21.42 15.88
N LYS A 422 14.41 -20.96 16.33
CA LYS A 422 15.12 -21.51 17.50
C LYS A 422 14.79 -20.79 18.81
N LYS A 423 14.40 -19.51 18.73
CA LYS A 423 14.15 -18.63 19.88
C LYS A 423 12.97 -17.71 19.60
N SER A 424 12.13 -17.51 20.61
CA SER A 424 11.07 -16.50 20.60
C SER A 424 11.59 -15.26 21.31
N TYR A 425 12.02 -14.27 20.54
CA TYR A 425 12.45 -12.98 21.06
C TYR A 425 11.25 -12.13 21.48
N HIS A 426 11.52 -11.13 22.32
CA HIS A 426 10.53 -10.14 22.72
C HIS A 426 10.62 -8.91 21.82
N SER A 427 9.55 -8.54 21.13
CA SER A 427 9.48 -7.32 20.31
C SER A 427 8.55 -6.28 20.92
N SER A 428 8.82 -5.01 20.59
CA SER A 428 8.00 -3.84 20.90
C SER A 428 7.61 -3.75 22.38
N PRO A 429 8.58 -3.70 23.31
CA PRO A 429 8.28 -3.51 24.73
C PRO A 429 7.53 -2.20 24.96
N ARG A 430 6.49 -2.22 25.79
CA ARG A 430 5.68 -1.06 26.15
C ARG A 430 5.38 -1.04 27.64
N PHE A 431 5.46 0.14 28.25
CA PHE A 431 4.86 0.36 29.56
C PHE A 431 3.34 0.39 29.39
N VAL A 432 2.63 -0.25 30.31
CA VAL A 432 1.16 -0.31 30.32
C VAL A 432 0.64 -0.30 31.75
N ALA A 433 -0.67 -0.09 31.89
CA ALA A 433 -1.34 0.04 33.18
C ALA A 433 -0.68 1.13 34.05
N ASN A 434 -0.44 2.32 33.49
CA ASN A 434 0.20 3.46 34.15
C ASN A 434 1.62 3.11 34.67
N ASP A 435 2.47 2.57 33.78
CA ASP A 435 3.83 2.14 34.07
C ASP A 435 3.98 1.08 35.18
N GLN A 436 2.90 0.41 35.57
CA GLN A 436 2.95 -0.67 36.57
C GLN A 436 3.33 -2.02 35.94
N LYS A 437 3.13 -2.17 34.63
CA LYS A 437 3.43 -3.40 33.91
C LYS A 437 4.16 -3.14 32.60
N VAL A 438 4.79 -4.18 32.09
CA VAL A 438 5.49 -4.17 30.80
C VAL A 438 4.91 -5.26 29.90
N ILE A 439 4.45 -4.89 28.71
CA ILE A 439 4.00 -5.85 27.70
C ILE A 439 4.98 -5.94 26.54
N THR A 440 5.14 -7.15 25.99
CA THR A 440 5.92 -7.42 24.78
C THR A 440 5.21 -8.43 23.90
N THR A 441 5.49 -8.38 22.60
CA THR A 441 5.10 -9.41 21.65
C THR A 441 6.17 -10.49 21.58
N MET A 442 5.77 -11.75 21.53
CA MET A 442 6.67 -12.89 21.35
C MET A 442 6.82 -13.22 19.86
N THR A 443 8.03 -13.21 19.29
CA THR A 443 8.27 -13.46 17.86
C THR A 443 8.19 -14.95 17.50
N GLY A 444 7.53 -15.28 16.38
CA GLY A 444 7.52 -16.62 15.76
C GLY A 444 8.13 -16.64 14.35
N TYR A 445 7.90 -17.72 13.60
CA TYR A 445 8.47 -17.92 12.24
C TYR A 445 7.87 -16.95 11.22
N GLU A 446 6.57 -16.74 11.28
CA GLU A 446 5.80 -15.90 10.35
C GLU A 446 4.67 -15.11 11.07
N SER A 447 4.56 -15.24 12.39
CA SER A 447 3.52 -14.60 13.21
C SER A 447 3.99 -14.43 14.66
N ALA A 448 3.21 -13.71 15.46
CA ALA A 448 3.45 -13.67 16.90
C ALA A 448 3.09 -15.01 17.56
N MET A 449 3.84 -15.39 18.60
CA MET A 449 3.52 -16.54 19.48
C MET A 449 2.68 -16.14 20.70
N GLY A 450 2.41 -14.85 20.88
CA GLY A 450 1.62 -14.33 21.98
C GLY A 450 2.20 -13.06 22.54
N TYR A 451 1.78 -12.75 23.76
CA TYR A 451 2.28 -11.63 24.54
C TYR A 451 2.91 -12.11 25.84
N THR A 452 3.87 -11.35 26.35
CA THR A 452 4.31 -11.46 27.74
C THR A 452 3.96 -10.18 28.47
N LEU A 453 3.23 -10.31 29.59
CA LEU A 453 2.97 -9.22 30.53
C LEU A 453 3.80 -9.47 31.79
N TYR A 454 4.61 -8.48 32.14
CA TYR A 454 5.42 -8.46 33.35
C TYR A 454 4.83 -7.48 34.35
N ASP A 455 4.59 -7.92 35.58
CA ASP A 455 4.16 -7.05 36.67
C ASP A 455 5.38 -6.53 37.44
N LEU A 456 5.60 -5.22 37.42
CA LEU A 456 6.76 -4.61 38.06
C LEU A 456 6.67 -4.61 39.59
N GLN A 457 5.45 -4.63 40.14
CA GLN A 457 5.21 -4.66 41.58
C GLN A 457 5.34 -6.07 42.15
N GLU A 458 4.72 -7.05 41.49
CA GLU A 458 4.77 -8.46 41.90
C GLU A 458 6.08 -9.14 41.48
N ASN A 459 6.83 -8.55 40.55
CA ASN A 459 8.06 -9.10 39.99
C ASN A 459 7.82 -10.47 39.32
N THR A 460 6.69 -10.61 38.62
CA THR A 460 6.26 -11.84 37.96
C THR A 460 6.03 -11.60 36.47
N SER A 461 6.18 -12.67 35.67
CA SER A 461 5.88 -12.65 34.24
C SER A 461 4.85 -13.70 33.90
N LYS A 462 3.93 -13.36 32.99
CA LYS A 462 2.94 -14.30 32.46
C LYS A 462 2.87 -14.17 30.94
N THR A 463 2.84 -15.33 30.28
CA THR A 463 2.71 -15.44 28.82
C THR A 463 1.27 -15.74 28.44
N TYR A 464 0.77 -15.08 27.41
CA TYR A 464 -0.58 -15.23 26.88
C TYR A 464 -0.50 -15.67 25.43
N ASN A 465 -1.07 -16.84 25.14
CA ASN A 465 -1.19 -17.33 23.77
C ASN A 465 -2.48 -16.77 23.13
N ILE A 466 -2.54 -15.45 23.03
CA ILE A 466 -3.57 -14.72 22.28
C ILE A 466 -2.86 -14.10 21.08
N THR A 467 -3.22 -14.51 19.87
CA THR A 467 -2.55 -14.07 18.64
C THR A 467 -3.48 -14.06 17.44
N GLY A 468 -3.28 -13.06 16.60
CA GLY A 468 -3.56 -13.03 15.17
C GLY A 468 -2.25 -12.93 14.37
N GLU A 469 -2.35 -12.97 13.04
CA GLU A 469 -1.17 -13.01 12.15
C GLU A 469 -0.29 -11.74 12.24
N ALA A 470 -0.89 -10.56 12.45
CA ALA A 470 -0.15 -9.29 12.62
C ALA A 470 -0.14 -8.74 14.06
N SER A 471 -0.40 -9.57 15.07
CA SER A 471 -0.38 -9.17 16.48
C SER A 471 0.93 -8.47 16.86
N SER A 472 0.82 -7.30 17.47
CA SER A 472 1.97 -6.62 18.02
C SER A 472 1.60 -5.55 19.04
N SER A 473 2.32 -5.53 20.16
CA SER A 473 2.25 -4.51 21.20
C SER A 473 2.67 -3.12 20.71
N ARG A 474 3.28 -3.00 19.53
CA ARG A 474 3.59 -1.70 18.92
C ARG A 474 2.35 -0.88 18.55
N PHE A 475 1.20 -1.54 18.39
CA PHE A 475 -0.06 -0.89 18.03
C PHE A 475 -0.90 -0.47 19.23
N ILE A 476 -0.44 -0.73 20.46
CA ILE A 476 -1.11 -0.29 21.68
C ILE A 476 -1.06 1.25 21.74
N ARG A 477 -2.25 1.87 21.78
CA ARG A 477 -2.45 3.32 21.89
C ARG A 477 -2.85 3.75 23.30
N TYR A 478 -3.68 2.95 23.96
CA TYR A 478 -4.14 3.20 25.33
C TYR A 478 -3.67 2.10 26.29
N ASP A 479 -3.53 2.47 27.56
CA ASP A 479 -3.06 1.63 28.65
C ASP A 479 -4.11 0.65 29.21
N THR A 480 -5.24 0.50 28.53
CA THR A 480 -6.42 -0.26 28.97
C THR A 480 -6.29 -1.74 28.68
N GLY A 481 -5.86 -2.11 27.48
CA GLY A 481 -5.69 -3.51 27.09
C GLY A 481 -5.29 -3.72 25.63
N VAL A 482 -5.24 -4.99 25.24
CA VAL A 482 -5.11 -5.41 23.84
C VAL A 482 -6.25 -6.33 23.45
N LEU A 483 -6.81 -6.11 22.26
CA LEU A 483 -7.92 -6.86 21.70
C LEU A 483 -7.43 -7.65 20.48
N GLU A 484 -7.68 -8.95 20.49
CA GLU A 484 -7.36 -9.87 19.40
C GLU A 484 -8.63 -10.53 18.87
N VAL A 485 -8.78 -10.58 17.54
CA VAL A 485 -9.88 -11.30 16.88
C VAL A 485 -9.35 -12.65 16.40
N LYS A 486 -9.74 -13.72 17.09
CA LYS A 486 -9.36 -15.08 16.73
C LYS A 486 -10.40 -15.68 15.81
N GLY A 487 -9.99 -16.11 14.62
CA GLY A 487 -10.83 -16.88 13.71
C GLY A 487 -10.41 -18.34 13.65
N VAL A 488 -11.34 -19.26 13.93
CA VAL A 488 -11.15 -20.68 13.62
C VAL A 488 -11.87 -20.98 12.32
N ARG A 489 -11.12 -21.18 11.24
CA ARG A 489 -11.70 -21.58 9.95
C ARG A 489 -12.17 -23.03 10.06
N ILE A 490 -13.49 -23.25 10.09
CA ILE A 490 -14.06 -24.60 10.11
C ILE A 490 -14.09 -25.08 8.65
N LYS A 491 -13.11 -25.91 8.28
CA LYS A 491 -12.93 -26.43 6.91
C LYS A 491 -14.18 -27.08 6.32
N ASP A 492 -15.07 -27.60 7.16
CA ASP A 492 -16.23 -28.39 6.74
C ASP A 492 -17.53 -27.58 6.59
N LYS A 493 -17.56 -26.31 7.01
CA LYS A 493 -18.80 -25.49 7.03
C LYS A 493 -18.76 -24.21 6.21
N GLU A 494 -17.61 -23.86 5.62
CA GLU A 494 -17.37 -22.51 5.04
C GLU A 494 -17.60 -21.35 6.03
N THR A 495 -17.88 -21.64 7.31
CA THR A 495 -18.05 -20.66 8.38
C THR A 495 -16.81 -20.59 9.26
N SER A 496 -16.49 -19.40 9.75
CA SER A 496 -15.48 -19.23 10.79
C SER A 496 -16.20 -18.93 12.10
N GLU A 497 -15.88 -19.67 13.16
CA GLU A 497 -16.25 -19.22 14.50
C GLU A 497 -15.23 -18.14 14.90
N LEU A 498 -15.74 -16.93 15.12
CA LEU A 498 -14.95 -15.80 15.56
C LEU A 498 -15.11 -15.62 17.06
N THR A 499 -13.98 -15.39 17.73
CA THR A 499 -13.94 -15.10 19.15
C THR A 499 -13.05 -13.89 19.39
N LEU A 500 -13.50 -12.94 20.20
CA LEU A 500 -12.63 -11.86 20.68
C LEU A 500 -11.93 -12.29 21.96
N GLN A 501 -10.66 -11.93 22.05
CA GLN A 501 -9.88 -12.10 23.28
C GLN A 501 -9.35 -10.72 23.69
N TYR A 502 -9.81 -10.25 24.85
CA TYR A 502 -9.37 -8.99 25.43
C TYR A 502 -8.49 -9.26 26.65
N LEU A 503 -7.22 -8.82 26.58
CA LEU A 503 -6.31 -8.82 27.71
C LEU A 503 -6.34 -7.44 28.38
N ASP A 504 -6.93 -7.40 29.56
CA ASP A 504 -6.94 -6.22 30.44
C ASP A 504 -5.57 -6.08 31.12
N PHE A 505 -4.88 -4.95 30.89
CA PHE A 505 -3.55 -4.73 31.45
C PHE A 505 -3.56 -4.48 32.96
N LYS A 506 -4.64 -3.92 33.51
CA LYS A 506 -4.76 -3.68 34.95
C LYS A 506 -4.89 -4.99 35.71
N THR A 507 -5.72 -5.92 35.24
CA THR A 507 -5.98 -7.19 35.94
C THR A 507 -5.10 -8.34 35.47
N GLY A 508 -4.54 -8.29 34.26
CA GLY A 508 -3.82 -9.42 33.66
C GLY A 508 -4.74 -10.62 33.34
N HIS A 509 -6.04 -10.38 33.24
CA HIS A 509 -7.02 -11.39 32.85
C HIS A 509 -7.35 -11.27 31.36
N VAL A 510 -7.40 -12.43 30.70
CA VAL A 510 -7.95 -12.55 29.35
C VAL A 510 -9.42 -12.88 29.50
N LYS A 511 -10.27 -12.10 28.85
CA LYS A 511 -11.69 -12.40 28.70
C LYS A 511 -11.96 -12.78 27.25
N GLU A 512 -12.74 -13.83 27.09
CA GLU A 512 -13.15 -14.35 25.80
C GLU A 512 -14.61 -13.98 25.55
N ILE A 513 -14.91 -13.43 24.37
CA ILE A 513 -16.24 -12.95 23.99
C ILE A 513 -16.64 -13.69 22.71
N GLU A 514 -17.71 -14.47 22.79
CA GLU A 514 -18.27 -15.17 21.64
C GLU A 514 -19.02 -14.18 20.74
N LEU A 515 -18.69 -14.16 19.46
CA LEU A 515 -19.29 -13.24 18.48
C LEU A 515 -20.43 -13.87 17.67
N GLY A 516 -20.56 -15.20 17.68
CA GLY A 516 -21.41 -15.91 16.74
C GLY A 516 -20.89 -15.83 15.30
N ASP A 517 -21.78 -15.92 14.31
CA ASP A 517 -21.44 -15.77 12.89
C ASP A 517 -21.54 -14.30 12.46
N LEU A 518 -20.43 -13.59 12.54
CA LEU A 518 -20.27 -12.22 12.02
C LEU A 518 -19.51 -12.19 10.68
N GLY A 519 -19.48 -13.32 9.96
CA GLY A 519 -18.68 -13.50 8.75
C GLY A 519 -17.31 -14.12 9.02
N ASP A 520 -16.38 -13.93 8.07
CA ASP A 520 -14.96 -14.19 8.30
C ASP A 520 -14.31 -12.93 8.89
N GLY A 521 -13.00 -12.92 9.06
CA GLY A 521 -12.36 -11.63 8.83
C GLY A 521 -10.96 -11.76 8.30
N GLY A 522 -10.87 -12.62 7.29
CA GLY A 522 -9.64 -12.95 6.62
C GLY A 522 -8.82 -14.02 7.34
N TYR A 523 -7.93 -14.62 6.55
CA TYR A 523 -6.83 -15.43 7.05
C TYR A 523 -5.80 -14.54 7.78
N ILE A 524 -5.45 -13.40 7.16
CA ILE A 524 -4.52 -12.39 7.70
C ILE A 524 -5.32 -11.26 8.35
N ARG A 525 -5.04 -10.99 9.63
CA ARG A 525 -5.60 -9.87 10.39
C ARG A 525 -4.59 -8.75 10.46
N PHE A 526 -4.85 -7.65 9.76
CA PHE A 526 -4.00 -6.47 9.85
C PHE A 526 -4.32 -5.64 11.10
N PRO A 527 -3.34 -4.89 11.64
CA PRO A 527 -3.49 -4.17 12.92
C PRO A 527 -4.49 -3.01 12.89
N ASP A 528 -4.81 -2.51 11.71
CA ASP A 528 -5.80 -1.48 11.41
C ASP A 528 -7.24 -2.02 11.38
N LEU A 529 -7.42 -3.33 11.58
CA LEU A 529 -8.73 -3.97 11.75
C LEU A 529 -9.19 -3.99 13.21
N THR A 530 -8.36 -3.57 14.16
CA THR A 530 -8.73 -3.42 15.58
C THR A 530 -8.16 -2.13 16.15
N TYR A 531 -8.89 -1.49 17.06
CA TYR A 531 -8.39 -0.35 17.81
C TYR A 531 -8.99 -0.36 19.22
N VAL A 532 -8.15 -0.30 20.24
CA VAL A 532 -8.58 -0.20 21.63
C VAL A 532 -8.43 1.25 22.08
N GLY A 533 -9.55 1.92 22.36
CA GLY A 533 -9.61 3.27 22.91
C GLY A 533 -9.59 3.28 24.45
N GLU A 534 -9.99 4.42 25.02
CA GLU A 534 -10.09 4.58 26.47
C GLU A 534 -11.28 3.80 27.07
N ASN A 535 -12.48 3.97 26.50
CA ASN A 535 -13.72 3.38 27.03
C ASN A 535 -14.30 2.31 26.10
N ASP A 536 -14.06 2.43 24.80
CA ASP A 536 -14.54 1.53 23.77
C ASP A 536 -13.38 1.01 22.91
N ALA A 537 -13.56 -0.17 22.34
CA ALA A 537 -12.75 -0.68 21.24
C ALA A 537 -13.61 -0.86 19.99
N ALA A 538 -12.97 -0.90 18.83
CA ALA A 538 -13.61 -1.22 17.57
C ALA A 538 -12.83 -2.31 16.84
N PHE A 539 -13.54 -3.11 16.05
CA PHE A 539 -12.93 -4.13 15.21
C PHE A 539 -13.74 -4.36 13.93
N ILE A 540 -13.06 -4.86 12.89
CA ILE A 540 -13.65 -5.15 11.59
C ILE A 540 -13.73 -6.67 11.36
N THR A 541 -14.88 -7.14 10.92
CA THR A 541 -15.05 -8.45 10.28
C THR A 541 -15.33 -8.27 8.80
N SER A 542 -15.14 -9.31 8.00
CA SER A 542 -15.40 -9.25 6.57
C SER A 542 -16.14 -10.47 6.06
N ARG A 543 -16.75 -10.34 4.89
CA ARG A 543 -17.17 -11.49 4.10
C ARG A 543 -16.58 -11.32 2.71
N GLN A 544 -15.69 -12.22 2.34
CA GLN A 544 -15.14 -12.22 0.99
C GLN A 544 -16.21 -12.62 -0.03
N GLY A 545 -16.27 -11.86 -1.13
CA GLY A 545 -17.03 -12.23 -2.32
C GLY A 545 -16.14 -12.92 -3.36
N LEU A 546 -16.72 -13.30 -4.49
CA LEU A 546 -15.98 -13.86 -5.64
C LEU A 546 -15.01 -12.86 -6.28
N ASP A 547 -15.28 -11.56 -6.10
CA ASP A 547 -14.42 -10.45 -6.47
C ASP A 547 -14.47 -9.34 -5.39
N TYR A 548 -13.56 -8.37 -5.49
CA TYR A 548 -13.48 -7.26 -4.53
C TYR A 548 -14.75 -6.42 -4.47
N SER A 549 -15.54 -6.33 -5.54
CA SER A 549 -16.79 -5.57 -5.57
C SER A 549 -17.95 -6.25 -4.84
N GLN A 550 -17.81 -7.53 -4.51
CA GLN A 550 -18.72 -8.27 -3.65
C GLN A 550 -18.22 -8.40 -2.20
N GLY A 551 -17.03 -7.87 -1.90
CA GLY A 551 -16.50 -7.85 -0.55
C GLY A 551 -17.37 -6.99 0.39
N MET A 552 -17.56 -7.46 1.61
CA MET A 552 -18.25 -6.74 2.67
C MET A 552 -17.31 -6.61 3.87
N SER A 553 -17.27 -5.43 4.47
CA SER A 553 -16.63 -5.15 5.75
C SER A 553 -17.69 -4.67 6.75
N TYR A 554 -17.61 -5.17 7.98
CA TYR A 554 -18.52 -4.86 9.06
C TYR A 554 -17.71 -4.28 10.21
N LEU A 555 -18.03 -3.05 10.60
CA LEU A 555 -17.45 -2.41 11.77
C LEU A 555 -18.31 -2.72 12.99
N HIS A 556 -17.66 -3.13 14.07
CA HIS A 556 -18.27 -3.44 15.35
C HIS A 556 -17.62 -2.59 16.44
N ARG A 557 -18.34 -2.38 17.54
CA ARG A 557 -17.85 -1.68 18.73
C ARG A 557 -17.97 -2.58 19.95
N LEU A 558 -17.01 -2.48 20.85
CA LEU A 558 -16.96 -3.20 22.11
C LEU A 558 -16.84 -2.19 23.24
N ASP A 559 -17.80 -2.19 24.15
CA ASP A 559 -17.76 -1.42 25.39
C ASP A 559 -16.79 -2.11 26.37
N LEU A 560 -15.70 -1.44 26.81
CA LEU A 560 -14.64 -2.10 27.58
C LEU A 560 -15.02 -2.38 29.04
N ASP A 561 -16.00 -1.66 29.58
CA ASP A 561 -16.49 -1.84 30.94
C ASP A 561 -17.42 -3.06 31.04
N THR A 562 -18.40 -3.13 30.14
CA THR A 562 -19.42 -4.19 30.13
C THR A 562 -19.04 -5.40 29.29
N LEU A 563 -18.11 -5.21 28.35
CA LEU A 563 -17.70 -6.18 27.33
C LEU A 563 -18.85 -6.63 26.44
N THR A 564 -19.81 -5.74 26.23
CA THR A 564 -20.91 -5.93 25.31
C THR A 564 -20.51 -5.43 23.91
N VAL A 565 -20.84 -6.22 22.89
CA VAL A 565 -20.53 -5.90 21.50
C VAL A 565 -21.76 -5.31 20.83
N GLU A 566 -21.61 -4.12 20.27
CA GLU A 566 -22.54 -3.52 19.31
C GLU A 566 -22.10 -3.93 17.89
N THR A 567 -22.88 -4.81 17.27
CA THR A 567 -22.48 -5.42 15.99
C THR A 567 -22.97 -4.61 14.79
N ASN A 568 -22.18 -4.63 13.71
CA ASN A 568 -22.52 -4.03 12.41
C ASN A 568 -22.95 -2.56 12.49
N ILE A 569 -22.29 -1.77 13.35
CA ILE A 569 -22.58 -0.33 13.48
C ILE A 569 -22.39 0.42 12.17
N ILE A 570 -21.46 -0.08 11.34
CA ILE A 570 -21.29 0.31 9.94
C ILE A 570 -21.10 -0.96 9.12
N THR A 571 -21.68 -0.97 7.92
CA THR A 571 -21.36 -1.97 6.90
C THR A 571 -20.88 -1.26 5.64
N VAL A 572 -19.74 -1.69 5.10
CA VAL A 572 -19.13 -1.17 3.88
C VAL A 572 -19.08 -2.28 2.84
N LYS A 573 -19.62 -2.03 1.66
CA LYS A 573 -19.53 -2.92 0.50
C LYS A 573 -18.48 -2.40 -0.47
N ALA A 574 -17.79 -3.33 -1.12
CA ALA A 574 -16.89 -3.08 -2.24
C ALA A 574 -15.72 -2.15 -1.92
N ALA A 575 -15.23 -2.11 -0.68
CA ALA A 575 -14.03 -1.35 -0.30
C ALA A 575 -13.29 -2.04 0.84
N GLN A 576 -11.97 -1.85 0.90
CA GLN A 576 -11.21 -2.13 2.10
C GLN A 576 -11.55 -1.05 3.13
N THR A 577 -11.68 -1.44 4.41
CA THR A 577 -12.08 -0.55 5.49
C THR A 577 -11.07 -0.64 6.62
N TYR A 578 -10.72 0.50 7.19
CA TYR A 578 -9.63 0.64 8.14
C TYR A 578 -10.04 1.55 9.29
N ILE A 579 -9.73 1.14 10.53
CA ILE A 579 -9.97 1.94 11.72
C ILE A 579 -8.77 2.86 11.93
N LEU A 580 -9.00 4.17 11.96
CA LEU A 580 -7.99 5.17 12.30
C LEU A 580 -7.91 5.39 13.82
N GLY A 581 -9.06 5.34 14.50
CA GLY A 581 -9.13 5.39 15.97
C GLY A 581 -10.54 5.35 16.55
N VAL A 582 -10.61 5.24 17.87
CA VAL A 582 -11.84 5.29 18.67
C VAL A 582 -11.71 6.45 19.65
N LEU A 583 -12.67 7.38 19.60
CA LEU A 583 -12.76 8.54 20.49
C LEU A 583 -13.29 8.11 21.86
N SER A 584 -13.02 8.92 22.88
CA SER A 584 -13.44 8.73 24.28
C SER A 584 -14.95 8.65 24.46
N ASP A 585 -15.73 9.24 23.54
CA ASP A 585 -17.19 9.15 23.48
C ASP A 585 -17.72 7.92 22.71
N GLY A 586 -16.83 7.03 22.29
CA GLY A 586 -17.14 5.78 21.59
C GLY A 586 -17.27 5.94 20.08
N ARG A 587 -17.24 7.15 19.51
CA ARG A 587 -17.27 7.32 18.05
C ARG A 587 -16.02 6.72 17.43
N VAL A 588 -16.18 6.08 16.27
CA VAL A 588 -15.10 5.43 15.52
C VAL A 588 -14.78 6.28 14.30
N LEU A 589 -13.53 6.70 14.19
CA LEU A 589 -12.96 7.34 13.03
C LEU A 589 -12.37 6.25 12.12
N PHE A 590 -12.88 6.13 10.90
CA PHE A 590 -12.47 5.10 9.96
C PHE A 590 -12.40 5.66 8.55
N TRP A 591 -11.72 4.96 7.66
CA TRP A 591 -11.69 5.29 6.24
C TRP A 591 -11.89 4.03 5.42
N TYR A 592 -12.28 4.22 4.17
CA TYR A 592 -12.44 3.14 3.21
C TYR A 592 -11.79 3.51 1.88
N ASP A 593 -11.32 2.49 1.17
CA ASP A 593 -10.71 2.64 -0.14
C ASP A 593 -11.04 1.44 -1.02
N PHE A 594 -11.67 1.72 -2.15
CA PHE A 594 -11.75 0.77 -3.27
C PHE A 594 -10.73 1.13 -4.34
N ASN A 595 -10.66 2.43 -4.66
CA ASN A 595 -9.66 3.04 -5.52
C ASN A 595 -9.61 4.57 -5.25
N PRO A 596 -8.64 5.31 -5.83
CA PRO A 596 -8.52 6.76 -5.67
C PRO A 596 -9.76 7.61 -5.99
N SER A 597 -10.73 7.10 -6.76
CA SER A 597 -11.99 7.79 -7.08
C SER A 597 -13.20 7.32 -6.24
N GLU A 598 -13.04 6.26 -5.46
CA GLU A 598 -14.08 5.65 -4.60
C GLU A 598 -13.51 5.35 -3.21
N ASN A 599 -13.12 6.41 -2.51
CA ASN A 599 -12.66 6.38 -1.12
C ASN A 599 -13.37 7.45 -0.28
N GLY A 600 -13.06 7.46 1.02
CA GLY A 600 -13.53 8.51 1.93
C GLY A 600 -13.19 8.24 3.38
N VAL A 601 -13.43 9.25 4.20
CA VAL A 601 -13.22 9.24 5.65
C VAL A 601 -14.55 9.43 6.34
N CYS A 602 -14.78 8.69 7.42
CA CYS A 602 -16.07 8.65 8.09
C CYS A 602 -15.90 8.67 9.61
N LEU A 603 -16.85 9.31 10.28
CA LEU A 603 -16.99 9.29 11.72
C LEU A 603 -18.38 8.74 12.06
N THR A 604 -18.45 7.70 12.88
CA THR A 604 -19.74 7.18 13.35
C THR A 604 -20.44 8.21 14.23
N LYS A 605 -21.78 8.25 14.24
CA LYS A 605 -22.53 9.11 15.16
C LYS A 605 -22.47 8.59 16.60
N TYR A 606 -22.88 9.45 17.54
CA TYR A 606 -22.99 9.12 18.96
C TYR A 606 -23.80 7.85 19.21
N LYS A 607 -23.39 7.08 20.23
CA LYS A 607 -24.14 5.94 20.76
C LYS A 607 -25.54 6.42 21.17
N LYS A 608 -26.59 5.74 20.67
CA LYS A 608 -27.98 6.05 21.02
C LYS A 608 -28.36 5.52 22.39
#